data_AF-A0A7W1U3K9-F1
#
_entry.id   AF-A0A7W1U3K9-F1
#
_cell.length_a   1.000
_cell.length_b   1.000
_cell.length_c   1.000
_cell.angle_alpha   90.00
_cell.angle_beta   90.00
_cell.angle_gamma   90.00
#
_symmetry.space_group_name_H-M   'P 1'
#
loop_
_entity.id
_entity.type
_entity.pdbx_description
1 polymer ?
#
loop_
_entity_poly.entity_id
_entity_poly.type
_entity_poly.pdbx_seq_one_letter_code
_entity_poly.pdbx_strand_id
1 'polypeptide(L)'
;MRNPLRIWLLGAALSLAGCASFSTSELSLAHEGPALDPIAFFAGRTVSAGMIENTITGSKRRVTTETRGHRDGNTLRLEQNLTFSDGSRQHRSWRIRKLDAHHYEATANDMVGAARGEADGNAFHWSFTLALSPGNPLANVRMSQAMFLQPGGRSLINHTTIRKLGIVVAKIDETFRSRVAGP
;
A
#
# COMPACT_ATOMS: atom_id res chain seq x y z
N MET A 1 -64.78 -2.39 8.59
CA MET A 1 -63.71 -2.67 9.57
C MET A 1 -63.23 -4.11 9.44
N ARG A 2 -62.04 -4.34 8.85
CA ARG A 2 -61.01 -5.31 9.28
C ARG A 2 -59.97 -5.50 8.18
N ASN A 3 -58.75 -5.17 8.56
CA ASN A 3 -57.50 -5.14 7.81
C ASN A 3 -56.95 -6.57 7.62
N PRO A 4 -56.34 -6.93 6.47
CA PRO A 4 -55.35 -8.00 6.42
C PRO A 4 -53.97 -7.39 6.19
N LEU A 5 -53.34 -7.00 7.29
CA LEU A 5 -51.92 -6.73 7.38
C LEU A 5 -51.17 -8.07 7.47
N ARG A 6 -49.99 -8.15 6.84
CA ARG A 6 -48.95 -9.21 6.96
C ARG A 6 -49.26 -10.44 6.07
N ILE A 7 -48.42 -10.85 5.13
CA ILE A 7 -47.02 -11.25 5.26
C ILE A 7 -46.36 -11.16 3.88
N TRP A 8 -45.38 -10.26 3.69
CA TRP A 8 -44.36 -10.37 2.65
C TRP A 8 -43.01 -10.02 3.28
N LEU A 9 -42.45 -10.98 4.01
CA LEU A 9 -41.09 -10.96 4.52
C LEU A 9 -40.50 -12.38 4.38
N LEU A 10 -40.21 -12.78 3.14
CA LEU A 10 -39.07 -13.64 2.86
C LEU A 10 -37.93 -12.66 2.52
N GLY A 11 -37.16 -12.20 3.50
CA GLY A 11 -36.26 -13.07 4.26
C GLY A 11 -34.96 -13.21 3.46
N ALA A 12 -34.33 -12.07 3.16
CA ALA A 12 -33.01 -11.99 2.58
C ALA A 12 -31.99 -12.52 3.60
N ALA A 13 -31.61 -13.78 3.47
CA ALA A 13 -30.46 -14.36 4.13
C ALA A 13 -29.32 -14.52 3.11
N LEU A 14 -28.86 -13.39 2.54
CA LEU A 14 -27.52 -13.34 1.98
C LEU A 14 -26.57 -13.18 3.17
N SER A 15 -26.07 -14.30 3.67
CA SER A 15 -24.93 -14.34 4.57
C SER A 15 -23.70 -13.82 3.83
N LEU A 16 -23.49 -12.49 3.87
CA LEU A 16 -22.20 -11.88 3.60
C LEU A 16 -21.26 -12.18 4.77
N ALA A 17 -20.82 -13.44 4.89
CA ALA A 17 -19.58 -13.76 5.57
C ALA A 17 -18.41 -13.51 4.60
N GLY A 18 -18.29 -12.26 4.17
CA GLY A 18 -17.13 -11.76 3.43
C GLY A 18 -16.19 -11.04 4.38
N CYS A 19 -15.76 -11.71 5.46
CA CYS A 19 -14.61 -11.22 6.20
C CYS A 19 -13.41 -11.31 5.25
N ALA A 20 -12.80 -10.16 4.98
CA ALA A 20 -11.56 -10.06 4.24
C ALA A 20 -10.60 -11.16 4.70
N SER A 21 -10.28 -12.09 3.82
CA SER A 21 -9.31 -13.15 4.09
C SER A 21 -7.93 -12.50 4.13
N PHE A 22 -7.59 -11.95 5.30
CA PHE A 22 -6.21 -11.72 5.66
C PHE A 22 -5.59 -13.11 5.78
N SER A 23 -4.71 -13.47 4.84
CA SER A 23 -4.16 -14.81 4.80
C SER A 23 -3.27 -14.98 6.03
N THR A 24 -3.51 -16.03 6.82
CA THR A 24 -2.75 -16.36 8.05
C THR A 24 -1.24 -16.46 7.80
N SER A 25 -0.84 -16.73 6.56
CA SER A 25 0.55 -16.74 6.10
C SER A 25 1.25 -15.38 6.19
N GLU A 26 0.55 -14.26 5.97
CA GLU A 26 1.17 -12.92 6.04
C GLU A 26 1.39 -12.48 7.50
N LEU A 27 0.47 -12.83 8.41
CA LEU A 27 0.62 -12.62 9.86
C LEU A 27 1.79 -13.44 10.46
N SER A 28 2.01 -14.66 9.95
CA SER A 28 3.11 -15.53 10.40
C SER A 28 4.48 -14.92 10.14
N LEU A 29 4.65 -14.17 9.06
CA LEU A 29 5.94 -13.55 8.68
C LEU A 29 6.24 -12.27 9.46
N ALA A 30 5.21 -11.66 10.06
CA ALA A 30 5.29 -10.38 10.77
C ALA A 30 6.27 -10.39 11.95
N HIS A 31 6.72 -11.55 12.43
CA HIS A 31 7.53 -11.68 13.65
C HIS A 31 8.98 -12.13 13.40
N GLU A 32 9.41 -12.28 12.15
CA GLU A 32 10.76 -12.70 11.80
C GLU A 32 11.68 -11.49 11.55
N GLY A 33 12.08 -10.76 12.60
CA GLY A 33 13.07 -9.68 12.48
C GLY A 33 12.81 -8.45 13.35
N PRO A 34 13.58 -7.35 13.15
CA PRO A 34 13.35 -6.11 13.87
C PRO A 34 11.99 -5.51 13.49
N ALA A 35 11.35 -4.84 14.45
CA ALA A 35 10.10 -4.13 14.17
C ALA A 35 10.30 -3.04 13.12
N LEU A 36 9.40 -2.95 12.16
CA LEU A 36 9.42 -1.96 11.09
C LEU A 36 8.80 -0.66 11.59
N ASP A 37 9.60 0.40 11.68
CA ASP A 37 9.10 1.77 11.74
C ASP A 37 9.26 2.43 10.36
N PRO A 38 8.17 2.62 9.58
CA PRO A 38 8.22 3.24 8.27
C PRO A 38 8.83 4.65 8.30
N ILE A 39 8.60 5.42 9.36
CA ILE A 39 9.13 6.79 9.48
C ILE A 39 10.66 6.75 9.57
N ALA A 40 11.21 5.80 10.31
CA ALA A 40 12.64 5.64 10.45
C ALA A 40 13.28 5.02 9.19
N PHE A 41 12.68 3.96 8.64
CA PHE A 41 13.24 3.24 7.48
C PHE A 41 13.37 4.15 6.25
N PHE A 42 12.36 4.98 6.00
CA PHE A 42 12.33 5.88 4.86
C PHE A 42 12.90 7.27 5.16
N ALA A 43 13.40 7.54 6.37
CA ALA A 43 14.13 8.77 6.66
C ALA A 43 15.49 8.76 5.93
N GLY A 44 15.78 9.82 5.16
CA GLY A 44 17.00 9.92 4.36
C GLY A 44 16.82 9.36 2.95
N ARG A 45 17.84 8.69 2.42
CA ARG A 45 17.80 8.19 1.03
C ARG A 45 17.47 6.71 1.01
N THR A 46 16.48 6.33 0.21
CA THR A 46 16.23 4.93 -0.15
C THR A 46 16.19 4.78 -1.66
N VAL A 47 16.59 3.60 -2.13
CA VAL A 47 16.50 3.23 -3.54
C VAL A 47 15.77 1.91 -3.66
N SER A 48 15.04 1.71 -4.74
CA SER A 48 14.40 0.43 -5.01
C SER A 48 14.47 0.03 -6.46
N ALA A 49 14.30 -1.27 -6.68
CA ALA A 49 14.10 -1.86 -7.98
C ALA A 49 13.02 -2.93 -7.87
N GLY A 50 12.21 -3.04 -8.91
CA GLY A 50 11.08 -3.97 -8.94
C GLY A 50 10.56 -4.24 -10.33
N MET A 51 9.49 -5.04 -10.36
CA MET A 51 8.77 -5.41 -11.57
C MET A 51 7.28 -5.16 -11.36
N ILE A 52 6.65 -4.54 -12.35
CA ILE A 52 5.21 -4.39 -12.46
C ILE A 52 4.72 -5.42 -13.48
N GLU A 53 3.74 -6.21 -13.09
CA GLU A 53 3.08 -7.17 -13.96
C GLU A 53 1.61 -6.77 -14.14
N ASN A 54 1.17 -6.62 -15.39
CA ASN A 54 -0.24 -6.51 -15.72
C ASN A 54 -0.84 -7.91 -15.76
N THR A 55 -1.79 -8.20 -14.88
CA THR A 55 -2.36 -9.55 -14.73
C THR A 55 -3.37 -9.91 -15.82
N ILE A 56 -3.82 -8.92 -16.61
CA ILE A 56 -4.75 -9.13 -17.73
C ILE A 56 -3.96 -9.46 -19.01
N THR A 57 -2.91 -8.69 -19.30
CA THR A 57 -2.13 -8.82 -20.55
C THR A 57 -0.88 -9.68 -20.39
N GLY A 58 -0.47 -9.97 -19.15
CA GLY A 58 0.80 -10.64 -18.83
C GLY A 58 2.04 -9.79 -19.08
N SER A 59 1.89 -8.52 -19.48
CA SER A 59 3.04 -7.66 -19.77
C SER A 59 3.77 -7.28 -18.49
N LYS A 60 5.11 -7.18 -18.60
CA LYS A 60 6.00 -6.88 -17.48
C LYS A 60 6.82 -5.62 -17.76
N ARG A 61 6.98 -4.79 -16.74
CA ARG A 61 7.73 -3.54 -16.82
C ARG A 61 8.58 -3.34 -15.58
N ARG A 62 9.88 -3.08 -15.74
CA ARG A 62 10.74 -2.78 -14.59
C ARG A 62 10.48 -1.36 -14.10
N VAL A 63 10.64 -1.17 -12.80
CA VAL A 63 10.61 0.13 -12.14
C VAL A 63 11.82 0.25 -11.23
N THR A 64 12.42 1.44 -11.21
CA THR A 64 13.37 1.85 -10.17
C THR A 64 12.87 3.12 -9.52
N THR A 65 13.06 3.24 -8.21
CA THR A 65 12.62 4.43 -7.48
C THR A 65 13.77 4.99 -6.66
N GLU A 66 13.98 6.30 -6.76
CA GLU A 66 14.80 7.05 -5.82
C GLU A 66 13.88 7.82 -4.87
N THR A 67 14.04 7.61 -3.57
CA THR A 67 13.22 8.26 -2.55
C THR A 67 14.09 9.09 -1.62
N ARG A 68 13.64 10.31 -1.31
CA ARG A 68 14.22 11.19 -0.29
C ARG A 68 13.19 11.48 0.78
N GLY A 69 13.45 11.01 1.99
CA GLY A 69 12.64 11.25 3.16
C GLY A 69 13.23 12.31 4.07
N HIS A 70 12.36 13.21 4.54
CA HIS A 70 12.68 14.17 5.59
C HIS A 70 11.72 13.96 6.76
N ARG A 71 12.27 13.52 7.89
CA ARG A 71 11.52 13.30 9.13
C ARG A 71 11.43 14.61 9.91
N ASP A 72 10.23 14.90 10.39
CA ASP A 72 9.92 16.02 11.28
C ASP A 72 8.98 15.49 12.38
N GLY A 73 9.56 15.18 13.54
CA GLY A 73 8.89 14.52 14.66
C GLY A 73 8.24 13.19 14.27
N ASN A 74 6.90 13.16 14.30
CA ASN A 74 6.06 12.02 13.95
C ASN A 74 5.58 12.05 12.48
N THR A 75 6.09 12.97 11.68
CA THR A 75 5.77 13.07 10.26
C THR A 75 7.00 12.78 9.39
N LEU A 76 6.75 12.28 8.18
CA LEU A 76 7.75 12.03 7.17
C LEU A 76 7.24 12.59 5.84
N ARG A 77 8.02 13.47 5.23
CA ARG A 77 7.80 13.90 3.85
C ARG A 77 8.68 13.05 2.94
N LEU A 78 8.10 12.45 1.91
CA LEU A 78 8.84 11.67 0.91
C LEU A 78 8.70 12.30 -0.46
N GLU A 79 9.83 12.44 -1.14
CA GLU A 79 9.88 12.77 -2.56
C GLU A 79 10.42 11.56 -3.32
N GLN A 80 9.62 11.03 -4.23
CA GLN A 80 9.92 9.81 -4.98
C GLN A 80 9.98 10.09 -6.48
N ASN A 81 11.05 9.64 -7.12
CA ASN A 81 11.21 9.66 -8.56
C ASN A 81 11.27 8.23 -9.08
N LEU A 82 10.24 7.83 -9.81
CA LEU A 82 10.08 6.52 -10.41
C LEU A 82 10.54 6.60 -11.86
N THR A 83 11.37 5.64 -12.28
CA THR A 83 11.79 5.46 -13.67
C THR A 83 11.39 4.07 -14.14
N PHE A 84 10.72 4.00 -15.27
CA PHE A 84 10.26 2.74 -15.86
C PHE A 84 11.17 2.31 -17.01
N SER A 85 11.18 1.01 -17.33
CA SER A 85 12.01 0.48 -18.42
C SER A 85 11.63 0.95 -19.82
N ASP A 86 10.44 1.53 -19.99
CA ASP A 86 9.99 2.17 -21.24
C ASP A 86 10.49 3.63 -21.37
N GLY A 87 11.27 4.11 -20.40
CA GLY A 87 11.80 5.48 -20.35
C GLY A 87 10.85 6.49 -19.71
N SER A 88 9.59 6.12 -19.43
CA SER A 88 8.66 6.99 -18.74
C SER A 88 9.11 7.25 -17.29
N ARG A 89 8.73 8.41 -16.76
CA ARG A 89 9.07 8.84 -15.40
C ARG A 89 7.83 9.34 -14.68
N GLN A 90 7.79 9.11 -13.38
CA GLN A 90 6.71 9.60 -12.53
C GLN A 90 7.31 10.15 -11.23
N HIS A 91 6.71 11.23 -10.75
CA HIS A 91 7.07 11.82 -9.46
C HIS A 91 5.91 11.67 -8.48
N ARG A 92 6.22 11.29 -7.24
CA ARG A 92 5.24 11.18 -6.15
C ARG A 92 5.77 11.81 -4.87
N SER A 93 4.96 12.69 -4.29
CA SER A 93 5.23 13.35 -3.03
C SER A 93 4.24 12.86 -1.98
N TRP A 94 4.74 12.36 -0.85
CA TRP A 94 3.93 11.90 0.26
C TRP A 94 4.17 12.74 1.51
N ARG A 95 3.11 12.90 2.31
CA ARG A 95 3.19 13.34 3.69
C ARG A 95 2.58 12.26 4.58
N ILE A 96 3.44 11.51 5.28
CA ILE A 96 3.06 10.43 6.18
C ILE A 96 3.09 10.96 7.62
N ARG A 97 2.13 10.53 8.44
CA ARG A 97 2.03 10.84 9.86
C ARG A 97 1.81 9.54 10.64
N LYS A 98 2.63 9.33 11.68
CA LYS A 98 2.41 8.29 12.68
C LYS A 98 1.31 8.75 13.63
N LEU A 99 0.24 7.95 13.74
CA LEU A 99 -0.91 8.24 14.61
C LEU A 99 -0.66 7.70 16.01
N ASP A 100 -0.17 6.46 16.09
CA ASP A 100 0.19 5.77 17.33
C ASP A 100 1.31 4.73 17.06
N ALA A 101 1.49 3.76 17.95
CA ALA A 101 2.53 2.72 17.82
C ALA A 101 2.42 1.90 16.53
N HIS A 102 1.20 1.65 16.04
CA HIS A 102 0.90 0.73 14.95
C HIS A 102 0.26 1.42 13.74
N HIS A 103 -0.43 2.55 13.92
CA HIS A 103 -1.22 3.16 12.87
C HIS A 103 -0.57 4.40 12.24
N TYR A 104 -0.76 4.51 10.93
CA TYR A 104 -0.20 5.56 10.09
C TYR A 104 -1.24 6.09 9.12
N GLU A 105 -1.12 7.37 8.77
CA GLU A 105 -1.95 8.02 7.75
C GLU A 105 -1.05 8.79 6.78
N ALA A 106 -1.45 8.91 5.51
CA ALA A 106 -0.77 9.84 4.62
C ALA A 106 -1.68 10.48 3.58
N THR A 107 -1.18 11.57 3.02
CA THR A 107 -1.68 12.17 1.78
C THR A 107 -0.58 12.16 0.73
N ALA A 108 -0.96 12.12 -0.54
CA ALA A 108 -0.07 12.26 -1.68
C ALA A 108 -0.67 13.17 -2.74
N ASN A 109 0.16 13.64 -3.67
CA ASN A 109 -0.24 14.53 -4.75
C ASN A 109 -1.18 13.88 -5.79
N ASP A 110 -1.19 12.55 -5.91
CA ASP A 110 -1.93 11.81 -6.94
C ASP A 110 -3.03 10.89 -6.38
N MET A 111 -3.35 11.02 -5.09
CA MET A 111 -4.29 10.12 -4.40
C MET A 111 -5.62 10.78 -4.04
N VAL A 112 -6.65 9.95 -3.86
CA VAL A 112 -7.95 10.38 -3.33
C VAL A 112 -8.01 10.07 -1.84
N GLY A 113 -8.35 11.07 -1.04
CA GLY A 113 -8.51 10.94 0.40
C GLY A 113 -7.17 10.72 1.12
N ALA A 114 -7.16 9.82 2.11
CA ALA A 114 -5.98 9.49 2.89
C ALA A 114 -5.62 8.00 2.78
N ALA A 115 -4.32 7.72 2.79
CA ALA A 115 -3.77 6.38 2.87
C ALA A 115 -3.82 5.92 4.32
N ARG A 116 -4.02 4.62 4.55
CA ARG A 116 -3.99 4.02 5.88
C ARG A 116 -2.90 2.97 5.96
N GLY A 117 -2.17 2.98 7.05
CA GLY A 117 -1.09 2.07 7.34
C GLY A 117 -1.20 1.41 8.70
N GLU A 118 -0.82 0.14 8.75
CA GLU A 118 -0.79 -0.66 9.97
C GLU A 118 0.56 -1.41 10.03
N ALA A 119 1.31 -1.22 11.11
CA ALA A 119 2.58 -1.87 11.36
C ALA A 119 2.44 -2.89 12.49
N ASP A 120 2.91 -4.11 12.27
CA ASP A 120 2.99 -5.16 13.28
C ASP A 120 4.27 -5.96 13.07
N GLY A 121 5.09 -6.05 14.12
CA GLY A 121 6.45 -6.57 14.04
C GLY A 121 7.24 -6.01 12.85
N ASN A 122 7.82 -6.87 12.01
CA ASN A 122 8.59 -6.50 10.81
C ASN A 122 7.71 -6.13 9.59
N ALA A 123 6.38 -6.21 9.71
CA ALA A 123 5.44 -6.03 8.62
C ALA A 123 4.76 -4.66 8.65
N PHE A 124 4.45 -4.15 7.46
CA PHE A 124 3.66 -2.93 7.28
C PHE A 124 2.69 -3.07 6.12
N HIS A 125 1.42 -2.89 6.42
CA HIS A 125 0.34 -2.90 5.43
C HIS A 125 -0.03 -1.47 5.08
N TRP A 126 -0.08 -1.17 3.78
CA TRP A 126 -0.38 0.17 3.29
C TRP A 126 -1.49 0.13 2.25
N SER A 127 -2.52 0.95 2.42
CA SER A 127 -3.69 0.93 1.55
C SER A 127 -4.18 2.32 1.18
N PHE A 128 -4.34 2.55 -0.11
CA PHE A 128 -4.74 3.86 -0.65
C PHE A 128 -5.43 3.73 -2.00
N THR A 129 -6.02 4.84 -2.46
CA THR A 129 -6.71 4.91 -3.76
C THR A 129 -6.02 5.94 -4.64
N LEU A 130 -5.58 5.51 -5.82
CA LEU A 130 -4.92 6.34 -6.81
C LEU A 130 -5.94 6.84 -7.84
N ALA A 131 -5.96 8.14 -8.10
CA ALA A 131 -6.77 8.72 -9.17
C ALA A 131 -5.97 8.72 -10.48
N LEU A 132 -6.17 7.70 -11.32
CA LEU A 132 -5.52 7.64 -12.63
C LEU A 132 -6.01 8.74 -13.59
N SER A 133 -7.24 9.22 -13.39
CA SER A 133 -7.84 10.31 -14.16
C SER A 133 -8.63 11.21 -13.21
N PRO A 134 -8.09 12.39 -12.82
CA PRO A 134 -8.77 13.32 -11.94
C PRO A 134 -10.17 13.68 -12.45
N GLY A 135 -11.17 13.63 -11.57
CA GLY A 135 -12.58 13.88 -11.94
C GLY A 135 -13.33 12.66 -12.50
N ASN A 136 -12.66 11.52 -12.74
CA ASN A 136 -13.30 10.28 -13.16
C ASN A 136 -13.07 9.16 -12.11
N PRO A 137 -14.00 8.97 -11.15
CA PRO A 137 -13.87 7.93 -10.13
C PRO A 137 -13.78 6.51 -10.68
N LEU A 138 -14.31 6.24 -11.88
CA LEU A 138 -14.25 4.91 -12.52
C LEU A 138 -12.83 4.56 -13.01
N ALA A 139 -11.95 5.54 -13.11
CA ALA A 139 -10.54 5.33 -13.41
C ALA A 139 -9.71 4.99 -12.16
N ASN A 140 -10.26 5.16 -10.95
CA ASN A 140 -9.51 4.95 -9.72
C ASN A 140 -9.10 3.50 -9.54
N VAL A 141 -7.94 3.30 -8.93
CA VAL A 141 -7.43 1.99 -8.54
C VAL A 141 -7.09 1.94 -7.06
N ARG A 142 -7.40 0.81 -6.42
CA ARG A 142 -7.04 0.51 -5.05
C ARG A 142 -5.65 -0.11 -5.03
N MET A 143 -4.75 0.50 -4.29
CA MET A 143 -3.42 0.00 -4.00
C MET A 143 -3.45 -0.68 -2.63
N SER A 144 -2.91 -1.89 -2.53
CA SER A 144 -2.72 -2.58 -1.25
C SER A 144 -1.33 -3.16 -1.23
N GLN A 145 -0.52 -2.75 -0.26
CA GLN A 145 0.89 -3.10 -0.15
C GLN A 145 1.12 -3.85 1.15
N ALA A 146 1.89 -4.92 1.09
CA ALA A 146 2.42 -5.63 2.24
C ALA A 146 3.94 -5.52 2.17
N MET A 147 4.54 -4.87 3.16
CA MET A 147 5.97 -4.63 3.23
C MET A 147 6.57 -5.40 4.39
N PHE A 148 7.73 -6.02 4.18
CA PHE A 148 8.38 -6.90 5.16
C PHE A 148 9.85 -6.55 5.31
N LEU A 149 10.23 -6.06 6.50
CA LEU A 149 11.59 -5.66 6.81
C LEU A 149 12.46 -6.90 6.95
N GLN A 150 13.51 -6.97 6.14
CA GLN A 150 14.40 -8.11 6.12
C GLN A 150 15.37 -8.09 7.31
N PRO A 151 15.89 -9.26 7.73
CA PRO A 151 16.98 -9.34 8.69
C PRO A 151 18.10 -8.35 8.36
N GLY A 152 18.61 -7.66 9.39
CA GLY A 152 19.62 -6.60 9.24
C GLY A 152 19.07 -5.19 8.99
N GLY A 153 17.75 -5.01 8.82
CA GLY A 153 17.08 -3.70 8.89
C GLY A 153 17.35 -2.72 7.74
N ARG A 154 18.04 -3.17 6.67
CA ARG A 154 18.44 -2.32 5.54
C ARG A 154 17.68 -2.58 4.24
N SER A 155 16.99 -3.71 4.14
CA SER A 155 16.20 -4.09 2.97
C SER A 155 14.75 -4.33 3.36
N LEU A 156 13.83 -3.84 2.55
CA LEU A 156 12.38 -3.98 2.75
C LEU A 156 11.77 -4.53 1.46
N ILE A 157 11.14 -5.70 1.55
CA ILE A 157 10.40 -6.29 0.44
C ILE A 157 9.01 -5.66 0.43
N ASN A 158 8.49 -5.32 -0.74
CA ASN A 158 7.16 -4.76 -0.92
C ASN A 158 6.40 -5.54 -1.99
N HIS A 159 5.26 -6.09 -1.59
CA HIS A 159 4.29 -6.73 -2.47
C HIS A 159 3.07 -5.84 -2.59
N THR A 160 2.84 -5.30 -3.79
CA THR A 160 1.68 -4.46 -4.08
C THR A 160 0.71 -5.20 -4.98
N THR A 161 -0.57 -5.19 -4.60
CA THR A 161 -1.67 -5.58 -5.48
C THR A 161 -2.48 -4.34 -5.87
N ILE A 162 -2.74 -4.20 -7.17
CA ILE A 162 -3.55 -3.12 -7.73
C ILE A 162 -4.89 -3.70 -8.18
N ARG A 163 -5.98 -3.16 -7.63
CA ARG A 163 -7.34 -3.55 -8.00
C ARG A 163 -8.10 -2.40 -8.66
N LYS A 164 -8.82 -2.72 -9.72
CA LYS A 164 -9.81 -1.82 -10.33
C LYS A 164 -11.17 -2.50 -10.21
N LEU A 165 -12.13 -1.83 -9.56
CA LEU A 165 -13.48 -2.36 -9.33
C LEU A 165 -13.47 -3.78 -8.73
N GLY A 166 -12.54 -4.04 -7.80
CA GLY A 166 -12.38 -5.35 -7.14
C GLY A 166 -11.52 -6.37 -7.90
N ILE A 167 -11.31 -6.18 -9.20
CA ILE A 167 -10.52 -7.09 -10.04
C ILE A 167 -9.04 -6.74 -9.92
N VAL A 168 -8.17 -7.74 -9.72
CA VAL A 168 -6.71 -7.54 -9.74
C VAL A 168 -6.28 -7.26 -11.19
N VAL A 169 -5.71 -6.08 -11.41
CA VAL A 169 -5.27 -5.63 -12.75
C VAL A 169 -3.75 -5.56 -12.87
N ALA A 170 -3.04 -5.45 -11.74
CA ALA A 170 -1.60 -5.49 -11.72
C ALA A 170 -1.06 -5.92 -10.36
N LYS A 171 0.18 -6.41 -10.36
CA LYS A 171 1.00 -6.67 -9.18
C LYS A 171 2.34 -5.95 -9.31
N ILE A 172 2.92 -5.53 -8.20
CA ILE A 172 4.27 -4.98 -8.15
C ILE A 172 5.04 -5.70 -7.05
N ASP A 173 6.21 -6.22 -7.42
CA ASP A 173 7.19 -6.74 -6.48
C ASP A 173 8.42 -5.85 -6.53
N GLU A 174 8.76 -5.25 -5.39
CA GLU A 174 9.82 -4.26 -5.28
C GLU A 174 10.65 -4.48 -4.02
N THR A 175 11.95 -4.24 -4.11
CA THR A 175 12.84 -4.25 -2.93
C THR A 175 13.39 -2.85 -2.72
N PHE A 176 13.08 -2.26 -1.56
CA PHE A 176 13.69 -1.03 -1.09
C PHE A 176 14.96 -1.34 -0.33
N ARG A 177 15.97 -0.49 -0.48
CA ARG A 177 17.19 -0.49 0.30
C ARG A 177 17.41 0.88 0.90
N SER A 178 17.49 0.93 2.23
CA SER A 178 17.80 2.18 2.92
C SER A 178 19.30 2.42 2.86
N ARG A 179 19.67 3.64 2.47
CA ARG A 179 21.05 4.14 2.58
C ARG A 179 21.13 4.99 3.85
N VAL A 180 20.80 4.38 4.98
CA VAL A 180 21.14 4.97 6.27
C VAL A 180 22.66 4.87 6.37
N ALA A 181 23.34 6.02 6.46
CA ALA A 181 24.74 6.03 6.90
C ALA A 181 24.77 5.29 8.24
N GLY A 182 25.69 4.35 8.41
CA GLY A 182 25.87 3.66 9.69
C GLY A 182 26.06 4.67 10.83
N PRO A 183 25.89 4.23 12.09
CA PRO A 183 26.19 5.08 13.24
C PRO A 183 27.60 5.70 13.14
#